data_AF-A0A5D3DNZ8-F1
#
_entry.id   AF-A0A5D3DNZ8-F1
#
_cell.length_a   1.000
_cell.length_b   1.000
_cell.length_c   1.000
_cell.angle_alpha   90.00
_cell.angle_beta   90.00
_cell.angle_gamma   90.00
#
_symmetry.space_group_name_H-M   'P 1'
#
loop_
_entity.id
_entity.type
_entity.pdbx_description
1 polymer ?
#
loop_
_entity_poly.entity_id
_entity_poly.type
_entity_poly.pdbx_seq_one_letter_code
_entity_poly.pdbx_strand_id
1 'polypeptide(L)' 'MKPCCVGISSEYACGSVGANGEKKYTICEDPGAAFFWDEVHPTQYGWYAVYSALQANLKQL' A
#
# COMPACT_ATOMS: atom_id res chain seq x y z
N MET A 1 -3.09 10.09 -4.25
CA MET A 1 -3.78 8.78 -4.21
C MET A 1 -3.92 8.39 -2.74
N LYS A 2 -5.03 7.78 -2.33
CA LYS A 2 -5.21 7.30 -0.96
C LYS A 2 -4.54 5.92 -0.82
N PRO A 3 -3.63 5.69 0.14
CA PRO A 3 -3.07 4.36 0.39
C PRO A 3 -4.14 3.43 1.01
N CYS A 4 -3.98 2.12 0.81
CA CYS A 4 -4.97 1.16 1.30
C CYS A 4 -4.94 1.01 2.82
N CYS A 5 -3.75 1.04 3.41
CA CYS A 5 -3.52 0.85 4.83
C CYS A 5 -3.08 2.16 5.46
N VAL A 6 -3.82 2.67 6.45
CA VAL A 6 -3.54 3.94 7.12
C VAL A 6 -3.78 3.83 8.62
N GLY A 7 -2.99 4.54 9.41
CA GLY A 7 -3.24 4.66 10.85
C GLY A 7 -4.63 5.22 11.15
N ILE A 8 -5.23 4.81 12.28
CA ILE A 8 -6.53 5.35 12.72
C ILE A 8 -6.46 6.80 13.21
N SER A 9 -5.25 7.30 13.49
CA SER A 9 -4.92 8.68 13.82
C SER A 9 -3.51 8.99 13.32
N SER A 10 -3.09 10.26 13.40
CA SER A 10 -1.74 10.69 13.02
C SER A 10 -0.62 10.12 13.90
N GLU A 11 -0.96 9.49 15.02
CA GLU A 11 0.00 8.84 15.93
C GLU A 11 0.38 7.43 15.49
N TYR A 12 -0.39 6.84 14.57
CA TYR A 12 -0.24 5.46 14.14
C TYR A 12 0.02 5.36 12.64
N ALA A 13 0.70 4.30 12.24
CA ALA A 13 1.00 3.97 10.85
C ALA A 13 0.32 2.66 10.45
N CYS A 14 0.39 2.32 9.16
CA CYS A 14 0.04 0.98 8.71
C CYS A 14 0.83 -0.07 9.51
N GLY A 15 0.13 -1.07 10.05
CA GLY A 15 0.74 -2.13 10.85
C GLY A 15 1.00 -1.78 12.32
N SER A 16 0.67 -0.57 12.80
CA SER A 16 0.70 -0.27 14.24
C SER A 16 -0.26 -1.17 15.03
N VAL A 17 0.26 -1.78 16.10
CA VAL A 17 -0.49 -2.70 16.97
C VAL A 17 -0.35 -2.24 18.41
N GLY A 18 -1.46 -2.19 19.15
CA GLY A 18 -1.43 -1.86 20.58
C GLY A 18 -0.95 -3.04 21.45
N ALA A 19 -0.77 -2.80 22.74
CA ALA A 19 -0.19 -3.78 23.68
C ALA A 19 -0.92 -5.14 23.70
N ASN A 20 -2.21 -5.16 23.35
CA ASN A 20 -3.07 -6.35 23.35
C ASN A 20 -3.36 -6.91 21.95
N GLY A 21 -2.60 -6.53 20.92
CA GLY A 21 -2.84 -7.02 19.55
C GLY A 21 -3.90 -6.25 18.76
N GLU A 22 -4.46 -5.19 19.35
CA GLU A 22 -5.43 -4.31 18.70
C GLU A 22 -4.82 -3.60 17.48
N LYS A 23 -5.52 -3.66 16.34
CA LYS A 23 -5.09 -2.96 15.13
C LYS A 23 -5.31 -1.46 15.30
N LYS A 24 -4.25 -0.66 15.13
CA LYS A 24 -4.32 0.81 15.13
C LYS A 24 -4.24 1.39 13.71
N TYR A 25 -4.71 0.61 12.74
CA TYR A 25 -4.78 0.98 11.34
C TYR A 25 -6.09 0.48 10.73
N THR A 26 -6.49 1.09 9.64
CA THR A 26 -7.57 0.61 8.75
C THR A 26 -6.96 0.04 7.49
N ILE A 27 -7.71 -0.87 6.84
CA ILE A 27 -7.42 -1.35 5.48
C ILE A 27 -8.61 -0.93 4.61
N CYS A 28 -8.33 -0.51 3.39
CA CYS A 28 -9.33 -0.17 2.40
C CYS A 28 -10.20 -1.39 2.03
N GLU A 29 -11.40 -1.13 1.50
CA GLU A 29 -12.34 -2.20 1.15
C GLU A 29 -11.82 -3.09 0.01
N ASP A 30 -11.19 -2.49 -1.00
CA ASP A 30 -10.59 -3.20 -2.13
C ASP A 30 -9.09 -2.86 -2.29
N PRO A 31 -8.19 -3.70 -1.74
CA PRO A 31 -6.76 -3.55 -1.94
C PRO A 31 -6.31 -3.65 -3.41
N GLY A 32 -7.13 -4.23 -4.29
CA GLY A 32 -6.85 -4.35 -5.72
C GLY A 32 -7.02 -3.04 -6.48
N ALA A 33 -7.86 -2.14 -5.97
CA ALA A 33 -8.08 -0.80 -6.54
C ALA A 33 -7.08 0.25 -6.05
N ALA A 34 -6.29 -0.04 -5.01
CA ALA A 34 -5.31 0.89 -4.46
C ALA A 34 -3.94 0.73 -5.14
N PHE A 35 -3.35 1.84 -5.59
CA PHE A 35 -1.97 1.82 -6.10
C PHE A 35 -0.96 1.64 -4.96
N PHE A 36 -1.17 2.33 -3.84
CA PHE A 36 -0.27 2.30 -2.69
C PHE A 36 -0.85 1.46 -1.56
N TRP A 37 0.00 0.61 -0.95
CA TRP A 37 -0.31 -0.13 0.25
C TRP A 37 -0.31 0.79 1.47
N ASP A 38 0.79 1.48 1.72
CA ASP A 38 0.96 2.51 2.75
C ASP A 38 1.45 3.82 2.12
N GLU A 39 1.95 4.77 2.90
CA GLU A 39 2.40 6.07 2.39
C GLU A 39 3.57 6.00 1.39
N VAL A 40 4.28 4.87 1.29
CA VAL A 40 5.51 4.76 0.48
C VAL A 40 5.55 3.52 -0.43
N HIS A 41 4.92 2.41 -0.06
CA HIS A 41 5.03 1.15 -0.79
C HIS A 41 3.84 0.91 -1.73
N PRO A 42 4.04 0.48 -2.99
CA PRO A 42 2.97 0.04 -3.87
C PRO A 42 2.29 -1.25 -3.39
N THR A 43 1.00 -1.42 -3.73
CA THR A 43 0.33 -2.74 -3.65
C THR A 43 0.86 -3.67 -4.74
N GLN A 44 0.41 -4.93 -4.75
CA GLN A 44 0.65 -5.83 -5.87
C GLN A 44 0.19 -5.25 -7.22
N TYR A 45 -0.98 -4.58 -7.25
CA TYR A 45 -1.48 -3.92 -8.46
C TYR A 45 -0.71 -2.65 -8.78
N GLY A 46 -0.24 -1.92 -7.77
CA GLY A 46 0.71 -0.82 -7.94
C GLY A 46 2.00 -1.27 -8.62
N TRP A 47 2.61 -2.37 -8.15
CA TRP A 47 3.79 -2.97 -8.78
C TRP A 47 3.52 -3.49 -10.19
N TYR A 48 2.34 -4.09 -10.42
CA TYR A 48 1.92 -4.47 -11.77
C TYR A 48 1.83 -3.27 -12.71
N ALA A 49 1.27 -2.15 -12.25
CA ALA A 49 1.17 -0.92 -13.03
C ALA A 49 2.56 -0.33 -13.34
N VAL A 50 3.46 -0.28 -12.34
CA VAL A 50 4.86 0.15 -12.54
C VAL A 50 5.58 -0.73 -13.54
N TYR A 51 5.51 -2.06 -13.38
CA TYR A 51 6.14 -2.99 -14.31
C TYR A 51 5.59 -2.83 -15.72
N SER A 52 4.26 -2.76 -15.87
CA SER A 52 3.61 -2.57 -17.18
C SER A 52 4.09 -1.31 -17.89
N ALA A 53 4.26 -0.21 -17.14
CA ALA A 53 4.77 1.06 -17.70
C ALA A 53 6.25 0.99 -18.10
N LEU A 54 7.07 0.25 -17.35
CA LEU A 54 8.51 0.14 -17.59
C LEU A 54 8.89 -1.05 -18.49
N GLN A 55 7.94 -1.92 -18.82
CA GLN A 55 8.19 -3.23 -19.43
C GLN A 55 9.00 -3.13 -20.73
N ALA A 56 8.71 -2.14 -21.58
CA ALA A 56 9.41 -1.96 -22.84
C ALA A 56 10.91 -1.67 -22.65
N ASN A 57 11.25 -0.86 -21.65
CA ASN A 57 12.63 -0.50 -21.33
C ASN A 57 13.35 -1.66 -20.61
N LEU A 58 12.65 -2.35 -19.70
CA LEU A 58 13.21 -3.50 -18.98
C LEU A 58 13.55 -4.68 -19.90
N LYS A 59 12.79 -4.87 -20.98
CA LYS A 59 13.06 -5.91 -22.00
C LYS A 59 14.30 -5.64 -22.85
N GLN A 60 14.86 -4.42 -22.77
CA GLN A 60 16.05 -4.03 -23.53
C GLN A 60 17.34 -4.16 -22.70
N LEU A 61 17.23 -4.50 -21.41
CA LEU A 61 18.34 -4.82 -20.51
C LEU A 61 18.69 -6.29 -20.59
#